data_AF-A0A842KRT3-F1
#
_entry.id   AF-A0A842KRT3-F1
#
_cell.length_a   1.000
_cell.length_b   1.000
_cell.length_c   1.000
_cell.angle_alpha   90.00
_cell.angle_beta   90.00
_cell.angle_gamma   90.00
#
_symmetry.space_group_name_H-M   'P 1'
#
loop_
_entity.id
_entity.type
_entity.pdbx_description
1 polymer ?
#
loop_
_entity_poly.entity_id
_entity_poly.type
_entity_poly.pdbx_seq_one_letter_code
_entity_poly.pdbx_strand_id
1 'polypeptide(L)'
;MAQFYPGKTKIAENRRKFMNPEAELEKLREVSDEDVVWILGHRAPGEEYPSVHPPLEELDEPEDPIRELVEPLDGAKAGDRVRYIQFTDSMYNAPAQPYVRSRAYMWRFRGADAGTLSGRQIIETRERDLEKLSKELIETEFFDPARSGIRGKTVHGHSLRLDENGMMFDMLRRQIYNPDTGKVEAVKNQIGDELDEPIDLGEPLDEETLKEKTTIYRGDNIAYRDDEPVVEVTQRIHVLRSQAGFLPEEIK
;
A
#
# COMPACT_ATOMS: atom_id res chain seq x y z
N MET A 1 4.08 21.46 12.37
CA MET A 1 3.19 20.46 11.74
C MET A 1 3.75 20.12 10.38
N ALA A 2 3.84 18.83 10.00
CA ALA A 2 4.37 18.43 8.71
C ALA A 2 3.42 18.81 7.57
N GLN A 3 3.96 19.18 6.40
CA GLN A 3 3.15 19.62 5.24
C GLN A 3 2.79 18.49 4.27
N PHE A 4 3.57 17.41 4.27
CA PHE A 4 3.43 16.19 3.47
C PHE A 4 3.44 16.35 1.93
N TYR A 5 2.49 17.09 1.34
CA TYR A 5 2.34 17.26 -0.12
C TYR A 5 1.78 18.65 -0.48
N PRO A 6 2.31 19.32 -1.54
CA PRO A 6 1.72 20.57 -2.05
C PRO A 6 0.37 20.31 -2.72
N GLY A 7 -0.37 21.38 -3.02
CA GLY A 7 -1.58 21.32 -3.86
C GLY A 7 -2.85 21.75 -3.16
N LYS A 8 -3.79 22.27 -3.94
CA LYS A 8 -5.07 22.84 -3.49
C LYS A 8 -6.29 21.97 -3.81
N THR A 9 -6.09 20.85 -4.50
CA THR A 9 -7.19 19.95 -4.90
C THR A 9 -7.48 18.87 -3.87
N LYS A 10 -8.64 18.21 -4.01
CA LYS A 10 -9.01 17.01 -3.23
C LYS A 10 -7.99 15.89 -3.40
N ILE A 11 -7.42 15.71 -4.60
CA ILE A 11 -6.35 14.72 -4.84
C ILE A 11 -5.11 15.00 -3.96
N ALA A 12 -4.68 16.25 -3.87
CA ALA A 12 -3.57 16.65 -3.01
C ALA A 12 -3.91 16.47 -1.52
N GLU A 13 -5.15 16.78 -1.12
CA GLU A 13 -5.65 16.56 0.23
C GLU A 13 -5.64 15.09 0.62
N ASN A 14 -6.15 14.20 -0.24
CA ASN A 14 -6.14 12.75 -0.02
C ASN A 14 -4.70 12.23 0.13
N ARG A 15 -3.77 12.70 -0.72
CA ARG A 15 -2.34 12.35 -0.59
C ARG A 15 -1.78 12.76 0.77
N ARG A 16 -2.12 13.96 1.27
CA ARG A 16 -1.72 14.40 2.62
C ARG A 16 -2.34 13.53 3.71
N LYS A 17 -3.64 13.18 3.59
CA LYS A 17 -4.35 12.29 4.53
C LYS A 17 -3.62 10.95 4.67
N PHE A 18 -3.31 10.30 3.55
CA PHE A 18 -2.58 9.03 3.57
C PHE A 18 -1.20 9.12 4.22
N MET A 19 -0.47 10.22 4.07
CA MET A 19 0.86 10.37 4.68
C MET A 19 0.83 10.89 6.12
N ASN A 20 -0.28 11.44 6.59
CA ASN A 20 -0.35 11.99 7.94
C ASN A 20 -0.68 10.89 8.96
N PRO A 21 0.24 10.46 9.85
CA PRO A 21 -0.04 9.40 10.81
C PRO A 21 -1.15 9.77 11.82
N GLU A 22 -1.37 11.07 12.05
CA GLU A 22 -2.46 11.56 12.91
C GLU A 22 -3.84 11.56 12.22
N ALA A 23 -3.88 11.35 10.91
CA ALA A 23 -5.15 11.23 10.19
C ALA A 23 -5.66 9.78 10.31
N GLU A 24 -6.85 9.63 10.86
CA GLU A 24 -7.58 8.36 10.89
C GLU A 24 -8.01 7.98 9.46
N LEU A 25 -7.67 6.75 9.07
CA LEU A 25 -8.08 6.17 7.80
C LEU A 25 -9.42 5.48 7.99
N GLU A 26 -10.36 5.76 7.10
CA GLU A 26 -11.70 5.20 7.21
C GLU A 26 -11.66 3.69 6.99
N LYS A 27 -12.18 2.93 7.96
CA LYS A 27 -12.40 1.49 7.86
C LYS A 27 -13.66 1.21 7.05
N LEU A 28 -13.51 0.46 5.96
CA LEU A 28 -14.57 0.17 4.98
C LEU A 28 -15.04 -1.29 5.04
N ARG A 29 -14.26 -2.17 5.67
CA ARG A 29 -14.57 -3.60 5.82
C ARG A 29 -13.86 -4.17 7.05
N GLU A 30 -14.27 -5.37 7.47
CA GLU A 30 -13.61 -6.18 8.48
C GLU A 30 -13.14 -7.48 7.83
N VAL A 31 -11.89 -7.86 8.08
CA VAL A 31 -11.30 -9.13 7.63
C VAL A 31 -10.65 -9.76 8.85
N SER A 32 -10.93 -11.04 9.15
CA SER A 32 -10.37 -11.66 10.36
C SER A 32 -8.84 -11.76 10.29
N ASP A 33 -8.18 -11.87 11.44
CA ASP A 33 -6.72 -12.03 11.47
C ASP A 33 -6.28 -13.32 10.74
N GLU A 34 -7.08 -14.38 10.84
CA GLU A 34 -6.89 -15.63 10.12
C GLU A 34 -7.01 -15.43 8.59
N ASP A 35 -8.01 -14.69 8.14
CA ASP A 35 -8.20 -14.36 6.72
C ASP A 35 -7.04 -13.52 6.17
N VAL A 36 -6.48 -12.59 6.95
CA VAL A 36 -5.29 -11.84 6.56
C VAL A 36 -4.11 -12.78 6.33
N VAL A 37 -3.89 -13.76 7.23
CA VAL A 37 -2.84 -14.78 7.07
C VAL A 37 -3.05 -15.60 5.79
N TRP A 38 -4.29 -16.03 5.52
CA TRP A 38 -4.63 -16.77 4.31
C TRP A 38 -4.42 -15.96 3.03
N ILE A 39 -4.85 -14.70 3.00
CA ILE A 39 -4.62 -13.78 1.86
C ILE A 39 -3.12 -13.61 1.60
N LEU A 40 -2.32 -13.45 2.66
CA LEU A 40 -0.88 -13.31 2.57
C LEU A 40 -0.20 -14.59 2.06
N GLY A 41 -0.67 -15.76 2.47
CA GLY A 41 -0.21 -17.06 1.97
C GLY A 41 1.24 -17.40 2.34
N HIS A 42 1.75 -16.87 3.46
CA HIS A 42 3.13 -17.13 3.89
C HIS A 42 3.24 -18.30 4.86
N ARG A 43 2.23 -18.49 5.71
CA ARG A 43 2.12 -19.53 6.74
C ARG A 43 0.66 -19.95 6.86
N ALA A 44 0.40 -21.09 7.51
CA ALA A 44 -0.97 -21.45 7.89
C ALA A 44 -1.37 -20.72 9.20
N PRO A 45 -2.67 -20.42 9.40
CA PRO A 45 -3.16 -19.96 10.69
C PRO A 45 -2.83 -20.98 11.80
N GLY A 46 -2.44 -20.47 12.97
CA GLY A 46 -1.97 -21.30 14.08
C GLY A 46 -0.55 -21.87 13.92
N GLU A 47 0.09 -21.75 12.75
CA GLU A 47 1.52 -22.05 12.60
C GLU A 47 2.36 -20.99 13.33
N GLU A 48 3.38 -21.44 14.06
CA GLU A 48 4.38 -20.57 14.68
C GLU A 48 5.10 -19.71 13.63
N TYR A 49 5.49 -18.49 14.01
CA TYR A 49 6.27 -17.62 13.13
C TYR A 49 7.66 -18.21 12.87
N PRO A 50 8.03 -18.50 11.61
CA PRO A 50 9.36 -18.99 11.32
C PRO A 50 10.42 -17.90 11.52
N SER A 51 11.54 -18.26 12.16
CA SER A 51 12.66 -17.34 12.39
C SER A 51 13.73 -17.44 11.29
N VAL A 52 14.35 -16.31 10.95
CA VAL A 52 15.52 -16.22 10.06
C VAL A 52 16.83 -16.10 10.83
N HIS A 53 16.76 -15.69 12.10
CA HIS A 53 17.88 -15.67 13.05
C HIS A 53 17.35 -15.91 14.48
N PRO A 54 18.21 -16.24 15.46
CA PRO A 54 17.80 -16.31 16.87
C PRO A 54 17.19 -15.00 17.37
N PRO A 55 16.38 -15.01 18.45
CA PRO A 55 15.91 -13.79 19.10
C PRO A 55 17.07 -12.84 19.44
N LEU A 56 16.84 -11.53 19.37
CA LEU A 56 17.90 -10.53 19.62
C LEU A 56 18.50 -10.63 21.03
N GLU A 57 17.70 -11.06 22.01
CA GLU A 57 18.17 -11.27 23.40
C GLU A 57 19.19 -12.41 23.53
N GLU A 58 19.25 -13.32 22.54
CA GLU A 58 20.20 -14.44 22.51
C GLU A 58 21.48 -14.11 21.75
N LEU A 59 21.56 -12.93 21.11
CA LEU A 59 22.73 -12.51 20.34
C LEU A 59 23.74 -11.79 21.24
N ASP A 60 25.00 -12.23 21.19
CA ASP A 60 26.12 -11.57 21.88
C ASP A 60 26.66 -10.42 21.02
N GLU A 61 25.84 -9.39 20.84
CA GLU A 61 26.22 -8.24 20.04
C GLU A 61 27.05 -7.21 20.86
N PRO A 62 28.10 -6.60 20.28
CA PRO A 62 28.90 -5.60 20.99
C PRO A 62 28.09 -4.34 21.29
N GLU A 63 28.56 -3.54 22.26
CA GLU A 63 27.99 -2.23 22.58
C GLU A 63 27.92 -1.34 21.31
N ASP A 64 26.73 -0.83 21.01
CA ASP A 64 26.49 0.10 19.89
C ASP A 64 25.44 1.14 20.33
N PRO A 65 25.83 2.41 20.55
CA PRO A 65 24.92 3.44 21.03
C PRO A 65 23.79 3.75 20.03
N ILE A 66 23.96 3.47 18.74
CA ILE A 66 22.89 3.67 17.75
C ILE A 66 21.84 2.57 17.88
N ARG A 67 22.26 1.31 18.11
CA ARG A 67 21.34 0.19 18.32
C ARG A 67 20.49 0.40 19.57
N GLU A 68 21.10 0.87 20.65
CA GLU A 68 20.40 1.14 21.93
C GLU A 68 19.35 2.26 21.84
N LEU A 69 19.54 3.21 20.92
CA LEU A 69 18.60 4.32 20.69
C LEU A 69 17.39 3.91 19.85
N VAL A 70 17.48 2.84 19.05
CA VAL A 70 16.47 2.46 18.05
C VAL A 70 15.76 1.19 18.48
N GLU A 71 14.57 1.36 19.05
CA GLU A 71 13.72 0.25 19.50
C GLU A 71 13.39 -0.73 18.35
N PRO A 72 13.74 -2.02 18.42
CA PRO A 72 13.37 -2.97 17.36
C PRO A 72 11.87 -3.25 17.34
N LEU A 73 11.34 -3.61 16.16
CA LEU A 73 9.99 -4.16 16.02
C LEU A 73 9.86 -5.50 16.77
N ASP A 74 8.63 -5.91 17.11
CA ASP A 74 8.39 -7.17 17.80
C ASP A 74 8.91 -8.37 16.98
N GLY A 75 8.67 -8.38 15.68
CA GLY A 75 9.16 -9.44 14.80
C GLY A 75 10.67 -9.38 14.59
N ALA A 76 11.30 -8.21 14.75
CA ALA A 76 12.76 -8.11 14.74
C ALA A 76 13.35 -8.72 16.02
N LYS A 77 12.77 -8.42 17.19
CA LYS A 77 13.16 -9.01 18.49
C LYS A 77 13.08 -10.54 18.47
N ALA A 78 11.99 -11.08 17.93
CA ALA A 78 11.76 -12.52 17.86
C ALA A 78 12.53 -13.23 16.73
N GLY A 79 13.14 -12.46 15.82
CA GLY A 79 13.89 -13.01 14.69
C GLY A 79 13.02 -13.54 13.55
N ASP A 80 11.76 -13.11 13.44
CA ASP A 80 10.84 -13.49 12.36
C ASP A 80 11.45 -13.26 10.98
N ARG A 81 11.18 -14.14 10.02
CA ARG A 81 11.54 -13.88 8.62
C ARG A 81 10.89 -12.60 8.08
N VAL A 82 11.51 -12.02 7.06
CA VAL A 82 10.94 -10.90 6.29
C VAL A 82 10.01 -11.46 5.22
N ARG A 83 8.77 -10.96 5.17
CA ARG A 83 7.73 -11.33 4.20
C ARG A 83 7.14 -10.08 3.57
N TYR A 84 6.19 -10.24 2.66
CA TYR A 84 5.65 -9.13 1.87
C TYR A 84 4.14 -9.15 1.66
N ILE A 85 3.56 -7.97 1.45
CA ILE A 85 2.26 -7.81 0.79
C ILE A 85 2.45 -6.88 -0.41
N GLN A 86 1.81 -7.22 -1.54
CA GLN A 86 1.93 -6.46 -2.77
C GLN A 86 0.56 -6.13 -3.36
N PHE A 87 0.37 -4.86 -3.70
CA PHE A 87 -0.86 -4.35 -4.31
C PHE A 87 -0.61 -3.91 -5.75
N THR A 88 -1.64 -4.06 -6.58
CA THR A 88 -1.78 -3.40 -7.88
C THR A 88 -2.95 -2.42 -7.74
N ASP A 89 -2.81 -1.18 -8.18
CA ASP A 89 -3.88 -0.19 -8.10
C ASP A 89 -4.28 0.28 -9.50
N SER A 90 -5.57 0.20 -9.81
CA SER A 90 -6.12 0.63 -11.10
C SER A 90 -5.90 2.12 -11.30
N MET A 91 -5.50 2.49 -12.52
CA MET A 91 -5.47 3.89 -12.94
C MET A 91 -6.88 4.50 -13.04
N TYR A 92 -7.95 3.69 -12.97
CA TYR A 92 -9.34 4.15 -12.90
C TYR A 92 -9.76 4.37 -11.44
N ASN A 93 -9.25 5.46 -10.87
CA ASN A 93 -9.62 6.02 -9.57
C ASN A 93 -9.46 5.07 -8.37
N ALA A 94 -8.56 4.09 -8.39
CA ALA A 94 -8.24 3.34 -7.16
C ALA A 94 -7.82 4.33 -6.06
N PRO A 95 -8.23 4.10 -4.79
CA PRO A 95 -8.10 5.11 -3.75
C PRO A 95 -6.62 5.40 -3.42
N ALA A 96 -5.82 4.34 -3.27
CA ALA A 96 -4.38 4.43 -3.18
C ALA A 96 -3.69 4.25 -4.54
N GLN A 97 -2.43 4.69 -4.63
CA GLN A 97 -1.61 4.61 -5.84
C GLN A 97 -0.13 4.34 -5.47
N PRO A 98 0.72 3.85 -6.38
CA PRO A 98 2.03 3.29 -6.02
C PRO A 98 2.94 4.23 -5.21
N TYR A 99 3.20 5.46 -5.67
CA TYR A 99 4.03 6.41 -4.91
C TYR A 99 3.34 6.92 -3.64
N VAL A 100 2.01 6.92 -3.59
CA VAL A 100 1.27 7.35 -2.40
C VAL A 100 1.43 6.32 -1.30
N ARG A 101 1.30 5.02 -1.63
CA ARG A 101 1.56 3.91 -0.71
C ARG A 101 2.97 4.00 -0.12
N SER A 102 4.02 4.01 -0.94
CA SER A 102 5.40 4.04 -0.41
C SER A 102 5.70 5.27 0.44
N ARG A 103 5.16 6.45 0.11
CA ARG A 103 5.30 7.64 0.96
C ARG A 103 4.54 7.50 2.27
N ALA A 104 3.29 7.04 2.22
CA ALA A 104 2.47 6.84 3.40
C ALA A 104 3.09 5.80 4.35
N TYR A 105 3.62 4.71 3.81
CA TYR A 105 4.24 3.64 4.60
C TYR A 105 5.45 4.16 5.37
N MET A 106 6.27 5.00 4.75
CA MET A 106 7.44 5.61 5.40
C MET A 106 7.09 6.66 6.46
N TRP A 107 5.84 7.16 6.49
CA TRP A 107 5.36 8.07 7.53
C TRP A 107 4.59 7.37 8.64
N ARG A 108 3.91 6.25 8.34
CA ARG A 108 3.04 5.53 9.27
C ARG A 108 3.70 4.32 9.92
N PHE A 109 4.57 3.62 9.21
CA PHE A 109 5.07 2.31 9.64
C PHE A 109 6.58 2.35 9.92
N ARG A 110 6.98 1.68 11.00
CA ARG A 110 8.38 1.50 11.38
C ARG A 110 8.96 0.28 10.64
N GLY A 111 10.26 0.27 10.36
CA GLY A 111 10.94 -0.91 9.79
C GLY A 111 10.38 -1.38 8.45
N ALA A 112 9.94 -0.46 7.59
CA ALA A 112 9.30 -0.76 6.31
C ALA A 112 10.27 -0.67 5.14
N ASP A 113 10.34 -1.70 4.30
CA ASP A 113 10.98 -1.64 2.98
C ASP A 113 9.90 -1.55 1.90
N ALA A 114 9.79 -0.41 1.20
CA ALA A 114 8.67 -0.12 0.30
C ALA A 114 9.12 0.11 -1.14
N GLY A 115 8.76 -0.80 -2.06
CA GLY A 115 9.07 -0.71 -3.48
C GLY A 115 7.92 -0.15 -4.33
N THR A 116 8.20 0.82 -5.19
CA THR A 116 7.22 1.41 -6.11
C THR A 116 7.51 1.04 -7.57
N LEU A 117 6.53 0.47 -8.26
CA LEU A 117 6.54 0.28 -9.71
C LEU A 117 5.22 0.81 -10.29
N SER A 118 5.11 0.90 -11.62
CA SER A 118 3.85 1.34 -12.26
C SER A 118 2.69 0.39 -11.97
N GLY A 119 2.90 -0.91 -12.21
CA GLY A 119 1.87 -1.94 -12.08
C GLY A 119 1.83 -2.67 -10.76
N ARG A 120 2.66 -2.30 -9.78
CA ARG A 120 2.65 -2.91 -8.44
C ARG A 120 3.37 -2.05 -7.42
N GLN A 121 2.98 -2.19 -6.16
CA GLN A 121 3.62 -1.60 -5.01
C GLN A 121 3.72 -2.64 -3.90
N ILE A 122 4.89 -2.74 -3.27
CA ILE A 122 5.21 -3.78 -2.29
C ILE A 122 5.68 -3.15 -0.99
N ILE A 123 5.38 -3.80 0.13
CA ILE A 123 6.07 -3.58 1.41
C ILE A 123 6.60 -4.90 1.93
N GLU A 124 7.87 -4.91 2.34
CA GLU A 124 8.53 -6.01 3.01
C GLU A 124 8.89 -5.59 4.45
N THR A 125 8.54 -6.43 5.42
CA THR A 125 8.91 -6.25 6.84
C THR A 125 8.82 -7.58 7.59
N ARG A 126 9.06 -7.59 8.89
CA ARG A 126 8.99 -8.79 9.75
C ARG A 126 7.57 -9.34 9.80
N GLU A 127 7.42 -10.66 9.71
CA GLU A 127 6.13 -11.30 9.41
C GLU A 127 4.98 -10.93 10.36
N ARG A 128 5.16 -10.96 11.69
CA ARG A 128 4.09 -10.57 12.61
C ARG A 128 3.70 -9.09 12.52
N ASP A 129 4.66 -8.22 12.18
CA ASP A 129 4.42 -6.79 12.01
C ASP A 129 3.75 -6.51 10.66
N LEU A 130 4.12 -7.29 9.64
CA LEU A 130 3.48 -7.30 8.32
C LEU A 130 2.00 -7.68 8.42
N GLU A 131 1.64 -8.70 9.20
CA GLU A 131 0.25 -9.10 9.37
C GLU A 131 -0.60 -7.97 9.96
N LYS A 132 -0.11 -7.32 11.03
CA LYS A 132 -0.78 -6.17 11.66
C LYS A 132 -1.02 -5.03 10.68
N LEU A 133 0.01 -4.61 9.94
CA LEU A 133 -0.13 -3.51 8.98
C LEU A 133 -0.97 -3.93 7.76
N SER A 134 -0.92 -5.21 7.35
CA SER A 134 -1.69 -5.70 6.20
C SER A 134 -3.19 -5.63 6.46
N LYS A 135 -3.62 -5.90 7.71
CA LYS A 135 -5.01 -5.72 8.13
C LYS A 135 -5.47 -4.27 7.92
N GLU A 136 -4.69 -3.28 8.36
CA GLU A 136 -5.00 -1.86 8.09
C GLU A 136 -5.07 -1.57 6.58
N LEU A 137 -4.12 -2.08 5.79
CA LEU A 137 -4.07 -1.84 4.35
C LEU A 137 -5.27 -2.45 3.59
N ILE A 138 -5.85 -3.53 4.09
CA ILE A 138 -7.00 -4.23 3.48
C ILE A 138 -8.32 -3.65 4.00
N GLU A 139 -8.41 -3.33 5.28
CA GLU A 139 -9.66 -2.90 5.92
C GLU A 139 -10.02 -1.44 5.65
N THR A 140 -9.04 -0.59 5.35
CA THR A 140 -9.25 0.85 5.22
C THR A 140 -9.41 1.32 3.78
N GLU A 141 -9.60 2.64 3.62
CA GLU A 141 -9.61 3.33 2.33
C GLU A 141 -8.31 3.23 1.52
N PHE A 142 -7.26 2.54 2.00
CA PHE A 142 -6.16 2.09 1.13
C PHE A 142 -6.63 1.11 0.05
N PHE A 143 -7.74 0.42 0.26
CA PHE A 143 -8.17 -0.71 -0.55
C PHE A 143 -9.62 -0.60 -1.00
N ASP A 144 -9.80 -0.78 -2.30
CA ASP A 144 -11.08 -1.06 -2.93
C ASP A 144 -10.97 -2.44 -3.61
N PRO A 145 -11.88 -3.39 -3.35
CA PRO A 145 -11.70 -4.76 -3.82
C PRO A 145 -11.87 -4.93 -5.34
N ALA A 146 -12.41 -3.94 -6.06
CA ALA A 146 -12.50 -3.98 -7.52
C ALA A 146 -11.33 -3.26 -8.20
N ARG A 147 -10.81 -2.18 -7.61
CA ARG A 147 -9.80 -1.28 -8.18
C ARG A 147 -8.41 -1.50 -7.61
N SER A 148 -8.28 -2.18 -6.48
CA SER A 148 -7.01 -2.62 -5.91
C SER A 148 -6.96 -4.14 -5.86
N GLY A 149 -5.81 -4.68 -6.24
CA GLY A 149 -5.59 -6.11 -6.33
C GLY A 149 -4.46 -6.58 -5.44
N ILE A 150 -4.66 -7.63 -4.64
CA ILE A 150 -3.60 -8.23 -3.80
C ILE A 150 -2.86 -9.30 -4.62
N ARG A 151 -1.64 -8.98 -5.09
CA ARG A 151 -0.98 -9.74 -6.17
C ARG A 151 0.53 -9.81 -6.00
N GLY A 152 1.08 -10.95 -5.59
CA GLY A 152 2.52 -11.19 -5.49
C GLY A 152 3.22 -11.44 -6.83
N LYS A 153 2.49 -12.02 -7.80
CA LYS A 153 2.97 -12.27 -9.17
C LYS A 153 1.88 -12.01 -10.21
N THR A 154 2.29 -11.98 -11.48
CA THR A 154 1.37 -11.81 -12.62
C THR A 154 0.47 -10.58 -12.40
N VAL A 155 1.11 -9.44 -12.15
CA VAL A 155 0.48 -8.21 -11.64
C VAL A 155 -0.23 -7.37 -12.71
N HIS A 156 -0.32 -7.86 -13.95
CA HIS A 156 -0.91 -7.10 -15.04
C HIS A 156 -2.36 -6.71 -14.72
N GLY A 157 -2.74 -5.45 -14.97
CA GLY A 157 -4.09 -4.97 -14.68
C GLY A 157 -4.22 -3.45 -14.46
N HIS A 158 -3.24 -2.80 -13.84
CA HIS A 158 -3.35 -1.37 -13.44
C HIS A 158 -3.77 -0.42 -14.56
N SER A 159 -3.30 -0.67 -15.79
CA SER A 159 -3.52 0.16 -16.98
C SER A 159 -4.56 -0.41 -17.95
N LEU A 160 -5.22 -1.51 -17.58
CA LEU A 160 -6.22 -2.16 -18.44
C LEU A 160 -7.59 -1.55 -18.21
N ARG A 161 -8.44 -1.65 -19.24
CA ARG A 161 -9.87 -1.42 -19.05
C ARG A 161 -10.40 -2.37 -17.97
N LEU A 162 -11.36 -1.89 -17.20
CA LEU A 162 -12.13 -2.73 -16.29
C LEU A 162 -12.99 -3.72 -17.10
N ASP A 163 -13.36 -4.83 -16.49
CA ASP A 163 -14.32 -5.77 -17.07
C ASP A 163 -15.77 -5.27 -16.95
N GLU A 164 -16.73 -6.07 -17.41
CA GLU A 164 -18.15 -5.75 -17.38
C GLU A 164 -18.74 -5.52 -15.98
N ASN A 165 -18.07 -6.00 -14.93
CA ASN A 165 -18.47 -5.82 -13.53
C ASN A 165 -17.69 -4.68 -12.85
N GLY A 166 -16.86 -3.95 -13.60
CA GLY A 166 -16.03 -2.87 -13.05
C GLY A 166 -14.77 -3.36 -12.31
N MET A 167 -14.41 -4.65 -12.46
CA MET A 167 -13.24 -5.23 -11.82
C MET A 167 -11.97 -4.98 -12.63
N MET A 168 -10.87 -4.74 -11.92
CA MET A 168 -9.55 -4.68 -12.54
C MET A 168 -9.10 -6.07 -12.98
N PHE A 169 -8.69 -6.18 -14.25
CA PHE A 169 -8.14 -7.42 -14.82
C PHE A 169 -7.12 -8.08 -13.89
N ASP A 170 -7.30 -9.37 -13.61
CA ASP A 170 -6.34 -10.25 -12.97
C ASP A 170 -6.20 -11.53 -13.79
N MET A 171 -5.01 -11.80 -14.32
CA MET A 171 -4.75 -13.02 -15.10
C MET A 171 -4.99 -14.30 -14.29
N LEU A 172 -4.79 -14.26 -12.96
CA LEU A 172 -5.00 -15.43 -12.08
C LEU A 172 -6.38 -15.45 -11.43
N ARG A 173 -7.17 -14.38 -11.63
CA ARG A 173 -8.52 -14.18 -11.08
C ARG A 173 -8.59 -14.48 -9.57
N ARG A 174 -7.72 -13.85 -8.77
CA ARG A 174 -7.65 -14.06 -7.32
C ARG A 174 -8.83 -13.44 -6.57
N GLN A 175 -9.36 -12.34 -7.10
CA GLN A 175 -10.54 -11.65 -6.60
C GLN A 175 -11.67 -11.79 -7.62
N ILE A 176 -12.83 -12.26 -7.18
CA ILE A 176 -13.99 -12.55 -8.03
C ILE A 176 -15.19 -11.74 -7.53
N TYR A 177 -15.84 -11.04 -8.45
CA TYR A 177 -17.14 -10.41 -8.16
C TYR A 177 -18.25 -11.46 -8.19
N ASN A 178 -19.06 -11.49 -7.14
CA ASN A 178 -20.23 -12.33 -7.02
C ASN A 178 -21.49 -11.52 -7.36
N PRO A 179 -22.15 -11.77 -8.50
CA PRO A 179 -23.31 -10.98 -8.93
C PRO A 179 -24.56 -11.19 -8.07
N ASP A 180 -24.65 -12.29 -7.32
CA ASP A 180 -25.81 -12.56 -6.45
C ASP A 180 -25.76 -11.75 -5.15
N THR A 181 -24.54 -11.47 -4.66
CA THR A 181 -24.32 -10.71 -3.41
C THR A 181 -23.87 -9.28 -3.64
N GLY A 182 -23.36 -8.96 -4.83
CA GLY A 182 -22.74 -7.68 -5.14
C GLY A 182 -21.35 -7.47 -4.52
N LYS A 183 -20.77 -8.52 -3.92
CA LYS A 183 -19.51 -8.46 -3.19
C LYS A 183 -18.35 -9.06 -3.98
N VAL A 184 -17.14 -8.76 -3.56
CA VAL A 184 -15.91 -9.36 -4.09
C VAL A 184 -15.34 -10.32 -3.07
N GLU A 185 -15.00 -11.52 -3.52
CA GLU A 185 -14.35 -12.55 -2.70
C GLU A 185 -12.93 -12.80 -3.19
N ALA A 186 -11.97 -12.92 -2.27
CA ALA A 186 -10.68 -13.52 -2.57
C ALA A 186 -10.85 -15.04 -2.55
N VAL A 187 -10.66 -15.68 -3.70
CA VAL A 187 -10.71 -17.15 -3.86
C VAL A 187 -9.32 -17.79 -3.89
N LYS A 188 -8.29 -16.94 -3.91
CA LYS A 188 -6.88 -17.32 -3.94
C LYS A 188 -6.06 -16.34 -3.10
N ASN A 189 -4.96 -16.82 -2.53
CA ASN A 189 -3.98 -15.97 -1.88
C ASN A 189 -3.25 -15.05 -2.88
N GLN A 190 -2.37 -14.17 -2.40
CA GLN A 190 -1.69 -13.20 -3.25
C GLN A 190 -0.80 -13.83 -4.36
N ILE A 191 -0.27 -15.05 -4.16
CA ILE A 191 0.58 -15.72 -5.16
C ILE A 191 -0.24 -16.53 -6.17
N GLY A 192 -1.52 -16.80 -5.87
CA GLY A 192 -2.48 -17.44 -6.76
C GLY A 192 -2.85 -18.88 -6.40
N ASP A 193 -2.51 -19.35 -5.21
CA ASP A 193 -2.95 -20.65 -4.71
C ASP A 193 -4.39 -20.54 -4.22
N GLU A 194 -5.20 -21.57 -4.46
CA GLU A 194 -6.61 -21.62 -4.05
C GLU A 194 -6.73 -21.62 -2.53
N LEU A 195 -7.71 -20.87 -2.03
CA LEU A 195 -8.09 -20.91 -0.62
C LEU A 195 -9.14 -22.01 -0.43
N ASP A 196 -9.09 -22.69 0.71
CA ASP A 196 -10.10 -23.70 1.06
C ASP A 196 -11.50 -23.08 1.17
N GLU A 197 -11.58 -21.86 1.72
CA GLU A 197 -12.80 -21.05 1.80
C GLU A 197 -12.55 -19.64 1.21
N PRO A 198 -13.46 -19.12 0.36
CA PRO A 198 -13.37 -17.74 -0.13
C PRO A 198 -13.49 -16.72 1.01
N ILE A 199 -12.74 -15.62 0.90
CA ILE A 199 -12.73 -14.54 1.88
C ILE A 199 -13.48 -13.33 1.33
N ASP A 200 -14.54 -12.89 2.03
CA ASP A 200 -15.34 -11.72 1.67
C ASP A 200 -14.52 -10.42 1.86
N LEU A 201 -14.34 -9.65 0.78
CA LEU A 201 -13.67 -8.35 0.78
C LEU A 201 -14.65 -7.17 0.72
N GLY A 202 -15.94 -7.44 0.84
CA GLY A 202 -17.03 -6.46 0.79
C GLY A 202 -17.39 -6.01 -0.62
N GLU A 203 -18.21 -4.97 -0.67
CA GLU A 203 -18.69 -4.38 -1.92
C GLU A 203 -17.61 -3.46 -2.53
N PRO A 204 -17.49 -3.40 -3.87
CA PRO A 204 -16.77 -2.34 -4.56
C PRO A 204 -17.32 -0.96 -4.20
N LEU A 205 -16.46 0.03 -4.03
CA LEU A 205 -16.86 1.42 -3.94
C LEU A 205 -17.46 1.90 -5.26
N ASP A 206 -18.51 2.72 -5.17
CA ASP A 206 -19.08 3.36 -6.36
C ASP A 206 -18.12 4.40 -6.97
N GLU A 207 -18.38 4.78 -8.23
CA GLU A 207 -17.53 5.72 -8.97
C GLU A 207 -17.45 7.12 -8.34
N GLU A 208 -18.51 7.58 -7.68
CA GLU A 208 -18.52 8.90 -7.03
C GLU A 208 -17.56 8.90 -5.83
N THR A 209 -17.68 7.88 -4.98
CA THR A 209 -16.82 7.66 -3.82
C THR A 209 -15.37 7.44 -4.24
N LEU A 210 -15.12 6.67 -5.30
CA LEU A 210 -13.77 6.48 -5.84
C LEU A 210 -13.17 7.81 -6.34
N LYS A 211 -13.93 8.64 -7.07
CA LYS A 211 -13.45 9.95 -7.52
C LYS A 211 -13.16 10.90 -6.36
N GLU A 212 -13.91 10.80 -5.26
CA GLU A 212 -13.66 11.59 -4.06
C GLU A 212 -12.41 11.12 -3.30
N LYS A 213 -12.20 9.81 -3.16
CA LYS A 213 -11.11 9.21 -2.35
C LYS A 213 -9.80 9.04 -3.11
N THR A 214 -9.84 9.02 -4.44
CA THR A 214 -8.64 8.71 -5.23
C THR A 214 -7.51 9.71 -5.05
N THR A 215 -6.30 9.20 -5.27
CA THR A 215 -5.06 9.97 -5.21
C THR A 215 -4.41 10.13 -6.59
N ILE A 216 -5.05 9.65 -7.66
CA ILE A 216 -4.59 9.83 -9.04
C ILE A 216 -5.21 11.08 -9.68
N TYR A 217 -4.40 11.82 -10.43
CA TYR A 217 -4.90 12.91 -11.28
C TYR A 217 -5.27 12.35 -12.67
N ARG A 218 -6.42 12.75 -13.20
CA ARG A 218 -6.91 12.33 -14.53
C ARG A 218 -7.72 13.44 -15.21
N GLY A 219 -7.73 13.45 -16.55
CA GLY A 219 -8.48 14.45 -17.32
C GLY A 219 -10.01 14.33 -17.20
N ASP A 220 -10.53 13.16 -16.82
CA ASP A 220 -11.95 12.86 -16.60
C ASP A 220 -12.37 12.93 -15.11
N ASN A 221 -11.47 13.39 -14.25
CA ASN A 221 -11.73 13.75 -12.85
C ASN A 221 -11.06 15.11 -12.56
N ILE A 222 -10.00 15.14 -11.73
CA ILE A 222 -9.19 16.33 -11.48
C ILE A 222 -7.87 16.17 -12.22
N ALA A 223 -7.58 17.08 -13.17
CA ALA A 223 -6.35 17.01 -13.96
C ALA A 223 -5.16 17.63 -13.21
N TYR A 224 -3.99 17.01 -13.32
CA TYR A 224 -2.76 17.46 -12.65
C TYR A 224 -2.39 18.91 -13.02
N ARG A 225 -2.60 19.27 -14.28
CA ARG A 225 -2.37 20.63 -14.82
C ARG A 225 -3.18 21.72 -14.13
N ASP A 226 -4.29 21.37 -13.49
CA ASP A 226 -5.18 22.33 -12.84
C ASP A 226 -4.83 22.52 -11.35
N ASP A 227 -3.93 21.69 -10.78
CA ASP A 227 -3.36 21.90 -9.44
C ASP A 227 -2.02 22.67 -9.52
N GLU A 228 -2.11 23.96 -9.86
CA GLU A 228 -0.96 24.84 -10.10
C GLU A 228 0.12 24.76 -9.00
N PRO A 229 -0.21 24.77 -7.68
CA PRO A 229 0.82 24.64 -6.65
C PRO A 229 1.65 23.35 -6.73
N VAL A 230 1.05 22.24 -7.15
CA VAL A 230 1.80 20.97 -7.33
C VAL A 230 2.72 21.06 -8.54
N VAL A 231 2.24 21.65 -9.64
CA VAL A 231 3.04 21.88 -10.85
C VAL A 231 4.22 22.79 -10.53
N GLU A 232 3.98 23.90 -9.83
CA GLU A 232 5.00 24.87 -9.43
C GLU A 232 6.08 24.22 -8.57
N VAL A 233 5.70 23.48 -7.52
CA VAL A 233 6.67 22.80 -6.65
C VAL A 233 7.45 21.72 -7.41
N THR A 234 6.80 21.01 -8.33
CA THR A 234 7.47 19.99 -9.15
C THR A 234 8.52 20.63 -10.09
N GLN A 235 8.17 21.73 -10.75
CA GLN A 235 9.09 22.49 -11.60
C GLN A 235 10.22 23.13 -10.79
N ARG A 236 9.91 23.68 -9.61
CA ARG A 236 10.91 24.22 -8.68
C ARG A 236 11.93 23.17 -8.29
N ILE A 237 11.50 21.96 -7.91
CA ILE A 237 12.40 20.85 -7.57
C ILE A 237 13.30 20.50 -8.76
N HIS A 238 12.74 20.43 -9.97
CA HIS A 238 13.52 20.15 -11.18
C HIS A 238 14.61 21.21 -11.43
N VAL A 239 14.25 22.49 -11.38
CA VAL A 239 15.19 23.60 -11.62
C VAL A 239 16.28 23.63 -10.57
N LEU A 240 15.92 23.56 -9.28
CA LEU A 240 16.91 23.61 -8.19
C LEU A 240 17.88 22.44 -8.24
N ARG A 241 17.41 21.22 -8.54
CA ARG A 241 18.30 20.06 -8.72
C ARG A 241 19.23 20.22 -9.93
N SER A 242 18.73 20.81 -11.02
CA SER A 242 19.51 21.03 -12.24
C SER A 242 20.62 22.06 -12.00
N GLN A 243 20.28 23.18 -11.35
CA GLN A 243 21.25 24.21 -10.97
C GLN A 243 22.29 23.65 -9.99
N ALA A 244 21.85 22.87 -8.99
CA ALA A 244 22.74 22.31 -7.97
C ALA A 244 23.73 21.32 -8.57
N GLY A 245 23.27 20.52 -9.54
CA GLY A 245 24.11 19.56 -10.24
C GLY A 245 25.15 20.21 -11.16
N PHE A 246 24.92 21.44 -11.61
CA PHE A 246 25.88 22.20 -12.41
C PHE A 246 26.86 22.97 -11.52
N LEU A 247 26.34 23.84 -10.64
CA LEU A 247 27.13 24.64 -9.71
C LEU A 247 26.32 24.95 -8.43
N PRO A 248 26.53 24.20 -7.34
CA PRO A 248 25.69 24.31 -6.15
C PRO A 248 25.86 25.63 -5.39
N GLU A 249 26.96 26.34 -5.57
CA GLU A 249 27.27 27.61 -4.89
C GLU A 249 26.44 28.80 -5.42
N GLU A 250 25.82 28.68 -6.60
CA GLU A 250 25.01 29.74 -7.20
C GLU A 250 23.52 29.65 -6.86
N ILE A 251 23.10 28.63 -6.10
CA ILE A 251 21.72 28.54 -5.61
C ILE A 251 21.58 29.44 -4.38
N LYS A 252 20.80 30.52 -4.52
CA LYS A 252 20.37 31.39 -3.43
C LYS A 252 19.06 30.94 -2.80
#